data_AF-A0A3L6S090-F1
#
_entry.id   AF-A0A3L6S090-F1
#
_cell.length_a   1.000
_cell.length_b   1.000
_cell.length_c   1.000
_cell.angle_alpha   90.00
_cell.angle_beta   90.00
_cell.angle_gamma   90.00
#
_symmetry.space_group_name_H-M   'P 1'
#
loop_
_entity.id
_entity.type
_entity.pdbx_description
1 polymer ?
#
loop_
_entity_poly.entity_id
_entity_poly.type
_entity_poly.pdbx_seq_one_letter_code
_entity_poly.pdbx_strand_id
1 'polypeptide(L)'
;MIQSGLGREPATGEVSVDPIWYAAIHGDRREAGAKFKCPPCCEQLCNLLGHTPRDRGQLVSAGLERTEPIATDDTPKSPHDMSVEPIEPTSAGQTSKRPFKEHSVCSPRKKSSQTPSIDDCVQDLDDIVRDNRERKTQRIADDEEIARVNRILKEDGYREREEFFVKALNVCRDRLQRRAFLDMESKEGRWNYVNFTWDYMTLKAK
;
A
#
# COMPACT_ATOMS: atom_id res chain seq x y z
N MET A 1 32.89 9.35 8.86
CA MET A 1 32.71 7.92 9.17
C MET A 1 31.22 7.66 9.22
N ILE A 2 30.67 6.99 8.21
CA ILE A 2 29.22 6.83 8.01
C ILE A 2 28.80 5.59 8.80
N GLN A 3 28.03 5.78 9.89
CA GLN A 3 27.40 4.66 10.59
C GLN A 3 26.31 4.08 9.68
N SER A 4 26.56 2.88 9.18
CA SER A 4 25.57 2.06 8.49
C SER A 4 24.41 1.78 9.43
N GLY A 5 23.22 2.30 9.11
CA GLY A 5 21.96 2.13 9.85
C GLY A 5 21.38 0.71 9.79
N LEU A 6 22.22 -0.30 10.03
CA LEU A 6 21.83 -1.68 10.23
C LEU A 6 22.06 -1.96 11.70
N GLY A 7 21.08 -1.63 12.55
CA GLY A 7 21.13 -1.76 14.01
C GLY A 7 21.30 -3.21 14.48
N ARG A 8 22.45 -3.82 14.22
CA ARG A 8 22.86 -5.12 14.75
C ARG A 8 24.19 -4.93 15.46
N GLU A 9 24.21 -5.28 16.74
CA GLU A 9 25.43 -5.21 17.52
C GLU A 9 26.38 -6.34 17.08
N PRO A 10 27.62 -6.04 16.68
CA PRO A 10 28.54 -7.04 16.13
C PRO A 10 29.02 -8.07 17.16
N ALA A 11 28.89 -7.80 18.46
CA ALA A 11 29.30 -8.72 19.52
C ALA A 11 28.23 -9.79 19.82
N THR A 12 26.96 -9.40 19.78
CA THR A 12 25.84 -10.22 20.29
C THR A 12 24.95 -10.73 19.17
N GLY A 13 25.04 -10.14 17.97
CA GLY A 13 24.15 -10.44 16.84
C GLY A 13 22.70 -9.98 17.05
N GLU A 14 22.42 -9.39 18.21
CA GLU A 14 21.11 -8.90 18.60
C GLU A 14 20.76 -7.65 17.80
N VAL A 15 19.50 -7.59 17.36
CA VAL A 15 18.97 -6.41 16.71
C VAL A 15 18.81 -5.35 17.80
N SER A 16 19.68 -4.34 17.77
CA SER A 16 19.56 -3.15 18.61
C SER A 16 18.23 -2.49 18.27
N VAL A 17 17.23 -2.74 19.10
CA VAL A 17 15.94 -2.07 18.99
C VAL A 17 16.15 -0.62 19.37
N ASP A 18 16.00 0.27 18.41
CA ASP A 18 16.16 1.70 18.61
C ASP A 18 15.21 2.14 19.74
N PRO A 19 15.74 2.60 20.90
CA PRO A 19 14.92 3.02 22.03
C PRO A 19 13.98 4.17 21.65
N ILE A 20 14.34 4.96 20.64
CA ILE A 20 13.52 6.06 20.10
C ILE A 20 12.29 5.49 19.40
N TRP A 21 12.44 4.37 18.68
CA TRP A 21 11.33 3.71 17.99
C TRP A 21 10.35 3.07 18.99
N TYR A 22 10.86 2.41 20.03
CA TYR A 22 10.01 1.80 21.08
C TYR A 22 9.27 2.84 21.92
N ALA A 23 9.94 3.94 22.29
CA ALA A 23 9.31 5.04 23.02
C ALA A 23 8.21 5.75 22.20
N ALA A 24 8.31 5.77 20.86
CA ALA A 24 7.30 6.38 19.99
C ALA A 24 6.02 5.54 19.84
N ILE A 25 6.11 4.21 20.01
CA ILE A 25 4.97 3.29 19.92
C ILE A 25 4.26 3.16 21.28
N HIS A 26 4.99 3.31 22.38
CA HIS A 26 4.49 3.08 23.75
C HIS A 26 4.43 4.33 24.64
N GLY A 27 4.96 5.47 24.18
CA GLY A 27 4.86 6.76 24.86
C GLY A 27 3.44 7.32 24.84
N ASP A 28 3.06 7.95 25.95
CA ASP A 28 1.69 8.31 26.31
C ASP A 28 0.82 8.86 25.16
N ARG A 29 -0.32 8.19 25.02
CA ARG A 29 -1.41 8.39 24.05
C ARG A 29 -2.21 9.68 24.30
N ARG A 30 -1.54 10.83 24.46
CA ARG A 30 -2.22 12.13 24.71
C ARG A 30 -1.99 13.21 23.66
N GLU A 31 -1.11 13.01 22.68
CA GLU A 31 -0.93 13.98 21.58
C GLU A 31 -0.97 13.31 20.20
N ALA A 32 -2.10 12.65 19.91
CA ALA A 32 -2.39 12.15 18.57
C ALA A 32 -2.71 13.33 17.63
N GLY A 33 -1.68 13.96 17.06
CA GLY A 33 -1.87 15.01 16.05
C GLY A 33 -0.62 15.52 15.37
N ALA A 34 0.57 15.28 15.90
CA ALA A 34 1.78 15.92 15.39
C ALA A 34 2.90 14.93 15.06
N LYS A 35 3.12 14.78 13.74
CA LYS A 35 4.43 14.56 13.08
C LYS A 35 4.91 13.11 12.94
N PHE A 36 4.14 12.28 12.23
CA PHE A 36 4.78 11.39 11.26
C PHE A 36 4.97 12.19 9.96
N LYS A 37 6.20 12.66 9.69
CA LYS A 37 6.56 13.02 8.31
C LYS A 37 6.72 11.71 7.56
N CYS A 38 5.95 11.51 6.49
CA CYS A 38 6.14 10.35 5.63
C CYS A 38 7.60 10.36 5.15
N PRO A 39 8.31 9.23 5.23
CA PRO A 39 9.62 9.09 4.61
C PRO A 39 9.59 9.63 3.16
N PRO A 40 10.66 10.28 2.69
CA PRO A 40 10.72 10.85 1.32
C PRO A 40 10.43 9.82 0.22
N CYS A 41 10.66 8.53 0.49
CA CYS A 41 10.37 7.45 -0.44
C CYS A 41 8.88 7.09 -0.53
N CYS A 42 8.01 7.59 0.35
CA CYS A 42 6.57 7.29 0.30
C CYS A 42 5.95 7.65 -1.05
N GLU A 43 6.28 8.83 -1.58
CA GLU A 43 5.76 9.30 -2.87
C GLU A 43 6.28 8.44 -4.02
N GLN A 44 7.55 8.02 -3.94
CA GLN A 44 8.16 7.10 -4.90
C GLN A 44 7.49 5.72 -4.86
N LEU A 45 7.13 5.23 -3.67
CA LEU A 45 6.39 3.98 -3.48
C LEU A 45 4.96 4.09 -4.02
N CYS A 46 4.28 5.21 -3.82
CA CYS A 46 2.96 5.47 -4.42
C CYS A 46 3.03 5.51 -5.95
N ASN A 47 4.07 6.13 -6.51
CA ASN A 47 4.30 6.17 -7.95
C ASN A 47 4.65 4.79 -8.54
N LEU A 48 5.41 3.96 -7.81
CA LEU A 48 5.82 2.63 -8.23
C LEU A 48 4.66 1.61 -8.14
N LEU A 49 3.90 1.64 -7.05
CA LEU A 49 2.85 0.67 -6.74
C LEU A 49 1.46 1.07 -7.24
N GLY A 50 1.31 2.29 -7.78
CA GLY A 50 0.12 2.72 -8.53
C GLY A 50 -1.20 2.78 -7.75
N HIS A 51 -1.18 2.68 -6.41
CA HIS A 51 -2.39 2.60 -5.58
C HIS A 51 -2.31 3.43 -4.30
N THR A 52 -3.47 3.97 -3.88
CA THR A 52 -3.75 4.28 -2.46
C THR A 52 -3.56 2.99 -1.65
N PRO A 53 -2.85 3.04 -0.50
CA PRO A 53 -2.71 1.87 0.36
C PRO A 53 -4.09 1.27 0.64
N ARG A 54 -4.30 -0.01 0.32
CA ARG A 54 -5.51 -0.70 0.78
C ARG A 54 -5.51 -0.62 2.31
N ASP A 55 -6.53 0.01 2.88
CA ASP A 55 -6.77 0.00 4.31
C ASP A 55 -6.88 -1.47 4.75
N ARG A 56 -5.85 -1.96 5.43
CA ARG A 56 -5.79 -3.35 5.95
C ARG A 56 -6.54 -3.47 7.28
N GLY A 57 -7.28 -2.44 7.69
CA GLY A 57 -8.02 -2.40 8.94
C GLY A 57 -7.13 -2.04 10.13
N GLN A 58 -7.77 -1.84 11.27
CA GLN A 58 -7.13 -1.43 12.51
C GLN A 58 -6.35 -2.61 13.12
N LEU A 59 -5.03 -2.47 13.25
CA LEU A 59 -4.20 -3.45 13.94
C LEU A 59 -4.56 -3.44 15.45
N VAL A 60 -5.07 -4.56 15.95
CA VAL A 60 -5.33 -4.76 17.38
C VAL A 60 -4.10 -5.43 17.99
N SER A 61 -3.38 -4.71 18.85
CA SER A 61 -2.27 -5.28 19.59
C SER A 61 -2.80 -6.18 20.70
N ALA A 62 -2.65 -7.49 20.56
CA ALA A 62 -2.93 -8.46 21.61
C ALA A 62 -1.67 -8.63 22.46
N GLY A 63 -1.46 -7.70 23.38
CA GLY A 63 -0.31 -7.68 24.26
C GLY A 63 -0.58 -6.80 25.48
N LEU A 64 -1.41 -7.28 26.39
CA LEU A 64 -1.45 -6.79 27.76
C LEU A 64 -1.80 -7.97 28.66
N GLU A 65 -0.77 -8.66 29.13
CA GLU A 65 -0.90 -9.45 30.34
C GLU A 65 -1.22 -8.47 31.46
N ARG A 66 -2.47 -8.50 31.90
CA ARG A 66 -2.91 -7.73 33.05
C ARG A 66 -2.18 -8.30 34.26
N THR A 67 -1.26 -7.52 34.82
CA THR A 67 -0.83 -7.74 36.19
C THR A 67 -2.05 -7.49 37.08
N GLU A 68 -2.65 -8.58 37.56
CA GLU A 68 -3.69 -8.51 38.59
C GLU A 68 -3.11 -7.86 39.86
N PRO A 69 -3.87 -7.00 40.56
CA PRO A 69 -3.41 -6.33 41.77
C PRO A 69 -3.41 -7.33 42.92
N ILE A 70 -2.22 -7.75 43.35
CA ILE A 70 -2.08 -8.53 44.59
C ILE A 70 -1.90 -7.56 45.75
N ALA A 71 -2.89 -7.58 46.65
CA ALA A 71 -2.82 -6.99 47.97
C ALA A 71 -1.69 -7.65 48.78
N THR A 72 -0.98 -6.79 49.52
CA THR A 72 -0.14 -7.09 50.70
C THR A 72 -0.69 -8.24 51.55
N ASP A 73 0.05 -9.34 51.73
CA ASP A 73 1.01 -9.52 52.84
C ASP A 73 1.75 -10.88 52.76
N ASP A 74 2.99 -10.86 53.29
CA ASP A 74 3.83 -11.98 53.78
C ASP A 74 4.50 -13.04 52.85
N THR A 75 5.74 -12.70 52.44
CA THR A 75 7.04 -13.36 52.79
C THR A 75 7.39 -14.80 52.27
N PRO A 76 8.67 -15.07 51.89
CA PRO A 76 9.00 -15.84 50.69
C PRO A 76 9.67 -17.21 50.93
N LYS A 77 9.75 -18.05 49.89
CA LYS A 77 10.95 -18.84 49.60
C LYS A 77 11.03 -19.37 48.15
N SER A 78 12.18 -19.07 47.54
CA SER A 78 12.70 -19.56 46.25
C SER A 78 13.03 -21.07 46.29
N PRO A 79 13.20 -21.75 45.13
CA PRO A 79 13.18 -23.20 45.01
C PRO A 79 14.58 -23.84 45.15
N HIS A 80 14.62 -24.98 45.82
CA HIS A 80 15.70 -25.97 45.86
C HIS A 80 14.98 -27.31 45.94
N ASP A 81 15.41 -28.43 45.38
CA ASP A 81 16.55 -28.81 44.56
C ASP A 81 16.21 -30.24 44.10
N MET A 82 16.98 -30.74 43.16
CA MET A 82 16.85 -32.01 42.46
C MET A 82 16.72 -33.26 43.35
N SER A 83 15.91 -34.22 42.92
CA SER A 83 16.22 -35.64 43.11
C SER A 83 15.46 -36.52 42.11
N VAL A 84 16.20 -37.47 41.53
CA VAL A 84 15.86 -38.32 40.40
C VAL A 84 15.77 -39.78 40.89
N GLU A 85 14.71 -40.47 40.44
CA GLU A 85 14.53 -41.94 40.29
C GLU A 85 14.19 -42.86 41.51
N PRO A 86 13.68 -44.11 41.30
CA PRO A 86 12.72 -44.63 40.29
C PRO A 86 11.74 -45.75 40.78
N ILE A 87 10.73 -46.13 39.94
CA ILE A 87 10.00 -47.45 39.83
C ILE A 87 9.04 -47.79 41.02
N GLU A 88 7.79 -48.27 40.91
CA GLU A 88 6.82 -48.70 39.87
C GLU A 88 5.41 -48.87 40.55
N PRO A 89 4.33 -49.31 39.86
CA PRO A 89 2.99 -48.77 40.04
C PRO A 89 2.06 -49.61 40.95
N THR A 90 0.79 -49.21 40.95
CA THR A 90 -0.46 -49.95 41.23
C THR A 90 -1.17 -49.57 42.53
N SER A 91 -2.20 -48.74 42.43
CA SER A 91 -3.52 -49.06 42.99
C SER A 91 -4.59 -48.13 42.45
N ALA A 92 -5.62 -48.73 41.88
CA ALA A 92 -6.79 -48.07 41.32
C ALA A 92 -7.71 -47.54 42.43
N GLY A 93 -8.24 -46.33 42.28
CA GLY A 93 -9.19 -45.79 43.24
C GLY A 93 -9.86 -44.47 42.85
N GLN A 94 -10.91 -44.57 42.03
CA GLN A 94 -12.03 -43.64 41.88
C GLN A 94 -11.76 -42.17 41.52
N THR A 95 -11.94 -41.86 40.23
CA THR A 95 -12.14 -40.48 39.75
C THR A 95 -13.64 -40.15 39.78
N SER A 96 -13.97 -39.04 40.43
CA SER A 96 -15.32 -38.47 40.50
C SER A 96 -15.82 -38.09 39.10
N LYS A 97 -16.80 -38.83 38.56
CA LYS A 97 -17.46 -38.47 37.30
C LYS A 97 -18.26 -37.17 37.45
N ARG A 98 -17.68 -36.05 37.06
CA ARG A 98 -18.47 -34.90 36.58
C ARG A 98 -18.75 -35.14 35.10
N PRO A 99 -20.01 -35.08 34.62
CA PRO A 99 -20.30 -35.20 33.20
C PRO A 99 -19.63 -34.03 32.46
N PHE A 100 -18.56 -34.33 31.73
CA PHE A 100 -17.90 -33.40 30.84
C PHE A 100 -18.82 -33.17 29.63
N LYS A 101 -19.52 -32.04 29.62
CA LYS A 101 -20.26 -31.58 28.44
C LYS A 101 -19.27 -30.87 27.55
N GLU A 102 -18.77 -31.56 26.52
CA GLU A 102 -18.01 -30.95 25.43
C GLU A 102 -18.83 -29.83 24.81
N HIS A 103 -18.53 -28.59 25.19
CA HIS A 103 -19.01 -27.44 24.45
C HIS A 103 -18.10 -27.33 23.22
N SER A 104 -18.52 -27.94 22.13
CA SER A 104 -17.95 -27.69 20.82
C SER A 104 -18.29 -26.25 20.44
N VAL A 105 -17.38 -25.34 20.77
CA VAL A 105 -17.45 -23.96 20.32
C VAL A 105 -17.17 -23.99 18.82
N CYS A 106 -18.21 -23.77 18.01
CA CYS A 106 -18.08 -23.69 16.56
C CYS A 106 -17.22 -22.47 16.21
N SER A 107 -15.89 -22.66 16.21
CA SER A 107 -14.97 -21.64 15.75
C SER A 107 -15.24 -21.40 14.27
N PRO A 108 -15.35 -20.13 13.81
CA PRO A 108 -15.47 -19.84 12.39
C PRO A 108 -14.38 -20.60 11.64
N ARG A 109 -14.74 -21.32 10.56
CA ARG A 109 -13.79 -22.08 9.75
C ARG A 109 -12.59 -21.18 9.45
N LYS A 110 -11.37 -21.66 9.73
CA LYS A 110 -10.14 -20.94 9.38
C LYS A 110 -10.26 -20.50 7.92
N LYS A 111 -10.34 -19.19 7.67
CA LYS A 111 -10.14 -18.66 6.31
C LYS A 111 -8.78 -19.21 5.89
N SER A 112 -8.77 -20.03 4.84
CA SER A 112 -7.52 -20.47 4.22
C SER A 112 -6.76 -19.20 3.85
N SER A 113 -5.71 -18.88 4.62
CA SER A 113 -4.76 -17.84 4.28
C SER A 113 -3.87 -18.42 3.19
N GLN A 114 -4.39 -18.52 1.98
CA GLN A 114 -3.53 -18.72 0.82
C GLN A 114 -2.75 -17.42 0.64
N THR A 115 -1.65 -17.31 1.38
CA THR A 115 -0.66 -16.28 1.17
C THR A 115 -0.06 -16.53 -0.21
N PRO A 116 -0.02 -15.52 -1.11
CA PRO A 116 0.63 -15.68 -2.40
C PRO A 116 2.05 -16.19 -2.19
N SER A 117 2.50 -17.09 -3.06
CA SER A 117 3.86 -17.60 -2.99
C SER A 117 4.85 -16.48 -3.32
N ILE A 118 6.12 -16.69 -2.97
CA ILE A 118 7.18 -15.73 -3.32
C ILE A 118 7.28 -15.61 -4.84
N ASP A 119 7.13 -16.72 -5.58
CA ASP A 119 7.15 -16.73 -7.04
C ASP A 119 5.99 -15.91 -7.63
N ASP A 120 4.78 -16.03 -7.06
CA ASP A 120 3.64 -15.19 -7.47
C ASP A 120 3.94 -13.70 -7.25
N CYS A 121 4.58 -13.36 -6.12
CA CYS A 121 4.95 -11.97 -5.83
C CYS A 121 6.02 -11.45 -6.79
N VAL A 122 6.99 -12.28 -7.19
CA VAL A 122 8.02 -11.90 -8.18
C VAL A 122 7.38 -11.69 -9.56
N GLN A 123 6.46 -12.57 -9.95
CA GLN A 123 5.72 -12.43 -11.21
C GLN A 123 4.89 -11.14 -11.24
N ASP A 124 4.19 -10.81 -10.15
CA ASP A 124 3.45 -9.56 -10.02
C ASP A 124 4.36 -8.33 -10.18
N LEU A 125 5.58 -8.38 -9.61
CA LEU A 125 6.56 -7.30 -9.77
C LEU A 125 7.04 -7.16 -11.21
N ASP A 126 7.31 -8.26 -11.89
CA ASP A 126 7.71 -8.25 -13.30
C ASP A 126 6.61 -7.66 -14.20
N ASP A 127 5.35 -8.02 -13.94
CA ASP A 127 4.20 -7.49 -14.65
C ASP A 127 4.04 -5.98 -14.41
N ILE A 128 4.20 -5.52 -13.14
CA ILE A 128 4.17 -4.09 -12.80
C ILE A 128 5.29 -3.32 -13.52
N VAL A 129 6.50 -3.87 -13.58
CA VAL A 129 7.64 -3.24 -14.25
C VAL A 129 7.40 -3.15 -15.75
N ARG A 130 6.88 -4.22 -16.36
CA ARG A 130 6.52 -4.25 -17.78
C ARG A 130 5.45 -3.21 -18.11
N ASP A 131 4.35 -3.20 -17.36
CA ASP A 131 3.26 -2.24 -17.51
C ASP A 131 3.75 -0.79 -17.37
N ASN A 132 4.62 -0.51 -16.41
CA ASN A 132 5.20 0.82 -16.22
C ASN A 132 6.04 1.25 -17.43
N ARG A 133 6.83 0.34 -18.00
CA ARG A 133 7.64 0.62 -19.19
C ARG A 133 6.76 0.90 -20.42
N GLU A 134 5.69 0.14 -20.59
CA GLU A 134 4.73 0.35 -21.68
C GLU A 134 4.00 1.69 -21.52
N ARG A 135 3.49 2.00 -20.33
CA ARG A 135 2.86 3.30 -20.03
C ARG A 135 3.81 4.46 -20.27
N LYS A 136 5.09 4.33 -19.90
CA LYS A 136 6.11 5.36 -20.15
C LYS A 136 6.30 5.58 -21.65
N THR A 137 6.44 4.50 -22.42
CA THR A 137 6.57 4.58 -23.90
C THR A 137 5.33 5.24 -24.51
N GLN A 138 4.14 4.88 -24.06
CA GLN A 138 2.90 5.46 -24.54
C GLN A 138 2.82 6.97 -24.25
N ARG A 139 3.22 7.41 -23.06
CA ARG A 139 3.25 8.85 -22.72
C ARG A 139 4.18 9.64 -23.63
N ILE A 140 5.36 9.11 -23.94
CA ILE A 140 6.30 9.76 -24.85
C ILE A 140 5.65 9.93 -26.24
N ALA A 141 5.01 8.88 -26.76
CA ALA A 141 4.31 8.95 -28.04
C ALA A 141 3.13 9.96 -28.01
N ASP A 142 2.37 9.99 -26.92
CA ASP A 142 1.26 10.93 -26.76
C ASP A 142 1.75 12.39 -26.70
N ASP A 143 2.86 12.65 -26.02
CA ASP A 143 3.49 13.97 -25.95
C ASP A 143 4.00 14.43 -27.33
N GLU A 144 4.58 13.52 -28.11
CA GLU A 144 4.98 13.80 -29.51
C GLU A 144 3.80 14.09 -30.43
N GLU A 145 2.68 13.38 -30.27
CA GLU A 145 1.44 13.65 -31.01
C GLU A 145 0.88 15.04 -30.63
N ILE A 146 0.86 15.41 -29.34
CA ILE A 146 0.42 16.73 -28.88
C ILE A 146 1.33 17.85 -29.40
N ALA A 147 2.65 17.62 -29.43
CA ALA A 147 3.59 18.56 -30.01
C ALA A 147 3.33 18.77 -31.52
N ARG A 148 2.95 17.70 -32.25
CA ARG A 148 2.54 17.79 -33.65
C ARG A 148 1.23 18.57 -33.82
N VAL A 149 0.22 18.35 -33.00
CA VAL A 149 -1.02 19.16 -33.01
C VAL A 149 -0.70 20.65 -32.85
N ASN A 150 0.14 21.01 -31.87
CA ASN A 150 0.57 22.39 -31.66
C ASN A 150 1.25 23.00 -32.89
N ARG A 151 2.06 22.20 -33.58
CA ARG A 151 2.75 22.64 -34.80
C ARG A 151 1.76 22.92 -35.93
N ILE A 152 0.85 21.98 -36.20
CA ILE A 152 -0.18 22.11 -37.24
C ILE A 152 -1.06 23.35 -36.98
N LEU A 153 -1.47 23.58 -35.74
CA LEU A 153 -2.27 24.76 -35.40
C LEU A 153 -1.54 26.07 -35.72
N LYS A 154 -0.24 26.13 -35.45
CA LYS A 154 0.60 27.30 -35.78
C LYS A 154 0.80 27.45 -37.29
N GLU A 155 1.01 26.34 -38.01
CA GLU A 155 1.12 26.30 -39.47
C GLU A 155 -0.18 26.74 -40.16
N ASP A 156 -1.34 26.38 -39.59
CA ASP A 156 -2.66 26.84 -40.02
C ASP A 156 -2.92 28.32 -39.70
N GLY A 157 -2.02 28.97 -38.96
CA GLY A 157 -2.07 30.39 -38.62
C GLY A 157 -2.84 30.72 -37.33
N TYR A 158 -3.22 29.71 -36.54
CA TYR A 158 -3.88 29.94 -35.25
C TYR A 158 -2.86 30.30 -34.18
N ARG A 159 -3.14 31.38 -33.43
CA ARG A 159 -2.30 31.82 -32.31
C ARG A 159 -2.80 31.26 -30.98
N GLU A 160 -1.90 31.10 -30.01
CA GLU A 160 -2.21 30.54 -28.68
C GLU A 160 -3.29 31.33 -27.91
N ARG A 161 -3.46 32.62 -28.23
CA ARG A 161 -4.49 33.49 -27.64
C ARG A 161 -5.89 33.30 -28.25
N GLU A 162 -5.99 32.55 -29.34
CA GLU A 162 -7.26 32.34 -30.02
C GLU A 162 -8.04 31.19 -29.36
N GLU A 163 -9.33 31.38 -29.20
CA GLU A 163 -10.22 30.39 -28.57
C GLU A 163 -10.13 29.02 -29.27
N PHE A 164 -10.04 29.04 -30.60
CA PHE A 164 -9.91 27.82 -31.41
C PHE A 164 -8.67 27.02 -31.04
N PHE A 165 -7.53 27.68 -30.77
CA PHE A 165 -6.29 27.01 -30.38
C PHE A 165 -6.50 26.21 -29.08
N VAL A 166 -7.12 26.84 -28.08
CA VAL A 166 -7.42 26.21 -26.79
C VAL A 166 -8.45 25.09 -26.93
N LYS A 167 -9.50 25.27 -27.75
CA LYS A 167 -10.49 24.23 -28.05
C LYS A 167 -9.82 23.00 -28.68
N ALA A 168 -8.99 23.21 -29.70
CA ALA A 168 -8.28 22.13 -30.37
C ALA A 168 -7.38 21.35 -29.41
N LEU A 169 -6.64 22.04 -28.53
CA LEU A 169 -5.82 21.38 -27.51
C LEU A 169 -6.65 20.55 -26.53
N ASN A 170 -7.82 21.02 -26.11
CA ASN A 170 -8.69 20.26 -25.23
C ASN A 170 -9.30 19.04 -25.91
N VAL A 171 -9.78 19.18 -27.14
CA VAL A 171 -10.28 18.06 -27.96
C VAL A 171 -9.17 17.01 -28.13
N CYS A 172 -7.97 17.44 -28.47
CA CYS A 172 -6.82 16.56 -28.71
C CYS A 172 -6.19 15.98 -27.43
N ARG A 173 -6.71 16.23 -26.23
CA ARG A 173 -6.28 15.49 -25.03
C ARG A 173 -6.65 14.02 -25.14
N ASP A 174 -7.82 13.72 -25.70
CA ASP A 174 -8.23 12.36 -25.99
C ASP A 174 -7.42 11.79 -27.16
N ARG A 175 -6.90 10.57 -27.00
CA ARG A 175 -6.00 9.95 -27.99
C ARG A 175 -6.70 9.66 -29.31
N LEU A 176 -7.97 9.23 -29.28
CA LEU A 176 -8.71 8.96 -30.51
C LEU A 176 -9.01 10.26 -31.24
N GLN A 177 -9.44 11.28 -30.49
CA GLN A 177 -9.74 12.58 -31.09
C GLN A 177 -8.49 13.23 -31.71
N ARG A 178 -7.34 13.09 -31.03
CA ARG A 178 -6.04 13.57 -31.50
C ARG A 178 -5.61 12.92 -32.79
N ARG A 179 -5.71 11.59 -32.89
CA ARG A 179 -5.34 10.86 -34.12
C ARG A 179 -6.22 11.27 -35.29
N ALA A 180 -7.53 11.33 -35.09
CA ALA A 180 -8.45 11.80 -36.12
C ALA A 180 -8.14 13.25 -36.55
N PHE A 181 -7.74 14.13 -35.64
CA PHE A 181 -7.25 15.47 -36.00
C PHE A 181 -5.95 15.44 -36.83
N LEU A 182 -4.99 14.61 -36.45
CA LEU A 182 -3.70 14.48 -37.14
C LEU A 182 -3.84 13.84 -38.54
N ASP A 183 -4.85 13.01 -38.76
CA ASP A 183 -5.16 12.39 -40.05
C ASP A 183 -5.85 13.36 -41.03
N MET A 184 -6.29 14.54 -40.57
CA MET A 184 -6.90 15.55 -41.43
C MET A 184 -5.85 16.39 -42.13
N GLU A 185 -6.00 16.55 -43.44
CA GLU A 185 -5.05 17.28 -44.28
C GLU A 185 -5.37 18.78 -44.38
N SER A 186 -6.66 19.14 -44.46
CA SER A 186 -7.08 20.53 -44.64
C SER A 186 -7.32 21.28 -43.33
N LYS A 187 -6.98 22.57 -43.34
CA LYS A 187 -7.26 23.50 -42.24
C LYS A 187 -8.74 23.59 -41.94
N GLU A 188 -9.56 23.67 -42.98
CA GLU A 188 -11.02 23.76 -42.87
C GLU A 188 -11.61 22.47 -42.29
N GLY A 189 -11.06 21.31 -42.65
CA GLY A 189 -11.45 20.02 -42.10
C GLY A 189 -11.18 19.95 -40.59
N ARG A 190 -9.95 20.31 -40.19
CA ARG A 190 -9.56 20.42 -38.77
C ARG A 190 -10.45 21.38 -37.99
N TRP A 191 -10.75 22.53 -38.59
CA TRP A 191 -11.63 23.54 -37.97
C TRP A 191 -13.05 23.02 -37.74
N ASN A 192 -13.66 22.43 -38.77
CA ASN A 192 -15.00 21.85 -38.69
C ASN A 192 -15.07 20.74 -37.65
N TYR A 193 -14.08 19.85 -37.65
CA TYR A 193 -14.00 18.75 -36.71
C TYR A 193 -13.89 19.23 -35.25
N VAL A 194 -12.96 20.16 -34.96
CA VAL A 194 -12.78 20.66 -33.60
C VAL A 194 -14.06 21.31 -33.08
N ASN A 195 -14.73 22.14 -33.88
CA ASN A 195 -15.97 22.78 -33.45
C ASN A 195 -17.10 21.77 -33.24
N PHE A 196 -17.30 20.83 -34.17
CA PHE A 196 -18.31 19.79 -34.03
C PHE A 196 -18.09 18.95 -32.77
N THR A 197 -16.87 18.48 -32.55
CA THR A 197 -16.53 17.66 -31.38
C THR A 197 -16.66 18.47 -30.09
N TRP A 198 -16.21 19.73 -30.08
CA TRP A 198 -16.35 20.61 -28.92
C TRP A 198 -17.81 20.85 -28.54
N ASP A 199 -18.65 21.15 -29.52
CA ASP A 199 -20.08 21.36 -29.30
C ASP A 199 -20.74 20.09 -28.77
N TYR A 200 -20.39 18.92 -29.32
CA TYR A 200 -20.86 17.63 -28.81
C TYR A 200 -20.44 17.37 -27.35
N MET A 201 -19.19 17.68 -27.01
CA MET A 201 -18.67 17.52 -25.64
C MET A 201 -19.35 18.45 -24.64
N THR A 202 -19.65 19.69 -25.04
CA THR A 202 -20.28 20.69 -24.17
C THR A 202 -21.79 20.49 -24.04
N LEU A 203 -22.46 19.94 -25.05
CA LEU A 203 -23.87 19.55 -24.98
C LEU A 203 -24.10 18.42 -23.97
N LYS A 204 -23.18 17.44 -23.90
CA LYS A 204 -23.26 16.33 -22.92
C LYS A 204 -23.02 16.76 -21.47
N ALA A 205 -22.44 17.93 -21.25
CA ALA A 205 -22.14 18.44 -19.92
C ALA A 205 -23.32 19.21 -19.29
N LYS A 206 -24.41 19.42 -20.03
CA LYS A 206 -25.66 20.03 -19.56
C LYS A 206 -26.71 18.97 -19.28
#